data_AF-A0A117LKP2-F1
#
_entry.id   AF-A0A117LKP2-F1
#
_cell.length_a   1.000
_cell.length_b   1.000
_cell.length_c   1.000
_cell.angle_alpha   90.00
_cell.angle_beta   90.00
_cell.angle_gamma   90.00
#
_symmetry.space_group_name_H-M   'P 1'
#
loop_
_entity.id
_entity.type
_entity.pdbx_description
1 polymer ?
#
loop_
_entity_poly.entity_id
_entity_poly.type
_entity_poly.pdbx_seq_one_letter_code
_entity_poly.pdbx_strand_id
1 'polypeptide(L)'
;MSNCANCGQFSCWDGRLEKMPDHCPMRDHQELYEETLREYEKEDNKNISYNSALVESEGYCIWTRLEEIIEFSWRAGFKELGLAFCVGLRKEARQVSKILQDAGFKVTSVVCKTGAQGKEKLGLNDSQKVRPGQFEPMCNPIAQAGLLKEAGTELNILLGLCVGHDTLFIRYSAAPVTVLAVKDRVLAHNPLGAIYAENYFAAKFASHQKRTAVETGDEISQQVLEAVKKAAVDGKLTCSGARQLAAKLKVRPRTVGNACNSLKIKLKACELGCF
;
A
#
# COMPACT_ATOMS: atom_id res chain seq x y z
N MET A 1 25.63 3.23 -12.40
CA MET A 1 24.31 2.88 -11.83
C MET A 1 23.70 4.15 -11.26
N SER A 2 22.49 4.51 -11.67
CA SER A 2 21.84 5.76 -11.27
C SER A 2 21.52 5.78 -9.78
N ASN A 3 21.80 6.89 -9.09
CA ASN A 3 21.51 7.09 -7.67
C ASN A 3 20.88 8.47 -7.40
N CYS A 4 19.82 8.80 -8.16
CA CYS A 4 19.21 10.13 -8.13
C CYS A 4 18.71 10.54 -6.73
N ALA A 5 18.30 9.57 -5.90
CA ALA A 5 17.85 9.82 -4.53
C ALA A 5 18.93 10.41 -3.61
N ASN A 6 20.22 10.26 -3.96
CA ASN A 6 21.35 10.80 -3.20
C ASN A 6 22.12 11.88 -3.99
N CYS A 7 21.57 12.35 -5.11
CA CYS A 7 22.20 13.38 -5.94
C CYS A 7 22.02 14.76 -5.30
N GLY A 8 23.13 15.46 -5.02
CA GLY A 8 23.10 16.84 -4.51
C GLY A 8 23.06 17.92 -5.61
N GLN A 9 23.07 17.52 -6.89
CA GLN A 9 22.98 18.42 -8.05
C GLN A 9 21.55 18.45 -8.59
N PHE A 10 21.12 19.62 -9.09
CA PHE A 10 19.76 19.88 -9.56
C PHE A 10 19.69 20.25 -11.05
N SER A 11 20.64 19.76 -11.85
CA SER A 11 20.64 19.99 -13.31
C SER A 11 19.36 19.52 -14.02
N CYS A 12 18.66 18.51 -13.46
CA CYS A 12 17.36 18.04 -13.96
C CYS A 12 16.21 19.03 -13.70
N TRP A 13 16.40 20.00 -12.81
CA TRP A 13 15.41 21.01 -12.46
C TRP A 13 15.70 22.36 -13.11
N ASP A 14 16.96 22.82 -13.09
CA ASP A 14 17.34 24.14 -13.62
C ASP A 14 17.94 24.13 -15.04
N GLY A 15 18.14 22.95 -15.64
CA GLY A 15 18.63 22.82 -17.00
C GLY A 15 20.14 23.04 -17.20
N ARG A 16 20.94 23.19 -16.12
CA ARG A 16 22.39 23.34 -16.20
C ARG A 16 23.10 22.01 -16.43
N LEU A 17 23.01 21.52 -17.66
CA LEU A 17 23.50 20.21 -18.09
C LEU A 17 25.02 20.05 -17.93
N GLU A 18 25.78 21.13 -17.95
CA GLU A 18 27.22 21.15 -17.72
C GLU A 18 27.61 20.74 -16.29
N LYS A 19 26.69 20.89 -15.33
CA LYS A 19 26.90 20.55 -13.90
C LYS A 19 26.45 19.15 -13.52
N MET A 20 26.00 18.35 -14.49
CA MET A 20 25.54 16.99 -14.22
C MET A 20 26.68 16.15 -13.62
N PRO A 21 26.43 15.42 -12.52
CA PRO A 21 27.43 14.52 -11.96
C PRO A 21 27.69 13.33 -12.91
N ASP A 22 28.83 12.66 -12.73
CA ASP A 22 29.24 11.55 -13.59
C ASP A 22 28.27 10.36 -13.57
N HIS A 23 27.51 10.18 -12.49
CA HIS A 23 26.53 9.10 -12.34
C HIS A 23 25.10 9.50 -12.76
N CYS A 24 24.94 10.65 -13.42
CA CYS A 24 23.64 11.14 -13.86
C CYS A 24 23.13 10.31 -15.05
N PRO A 25 21.92 9.72 -15.00
CA PRO A 25 21.41 8.96 -16.13
C PRO A 25 21.24 9.80 -17.40
N MET A 26 20.96 11.12 -17.28
CA MET A 26 20.85 12.05 -18.42
C MET A 26 22.16 12.21 -19.21
N ARG A 27 23.30 11.81 -18.63
CA ARG A 27 24.61 11.78 -19.31
C ARG A 27 24.80 10.48 -20.09
N ASP A 28 24.54 9.33 -19.44
CA ASP A 28 24.93 8.02 -19.95
C ASP A 28 23.85 7.33 -20.81
N HIS A 29 22.62 7.84 -20.81
CA HIS A 29 21.47 7.20 -21.46
C HIS A 29 20.72 8.13 -22.43
N GLN A 30 21.43 9.02 -23.14
CA GLN A 30 20.80 9.99 -24.05
C GLN A 30 19.83 9.37 -25.05
N GLU A 31 20.22 8.26 -25.69
CA GLU A 31 19.38 7.52 -26.64
C GLU A 31 18.04 7.10 -26.02
N LEU A 32 18.05 6.57 -24.79
CA LEU A 32 16.81 6.20 -24.08
C LEU A 32 15.90 7.42 -23.84
N TYR A 33 16.46 8.58 -23.50
CA TYR A 33 15.66 9.80 -23.33
C TYR A 33 15.06 10.29 -24.65
N GLU A 34 15.82 10.24 -25.74
CA GLU A 34 15.32 10.61 -27.07
C GLU A 34 14.23 9.66 -27.56
N GLU A 35 14.41 8.35 -27.38
CA GLU A 35 13.42 7.34 -27.75
C GLU A 35 12.14 7.48 -26.93
N THR A 36 12.25 7.62 -25.60
CA THR A 36 11.08 7.74 -24.72
C THR A 36 10.35 9.07 -24.87
N LEU A 37 11.01 10.13 -25.34
CA LEU A 37 10.32 11.38 -25.65
C LEU A 37 9.29 11.20 -26.78
N ARG A 38 9.58 10.33 -27.76
CA ARG A 38 8.65 10.02 -28.86
C ARG A 38 7.39 9.30 -28.38
N GLU A 39 7.43 8.63 -27.24
CA GLU A 39 6.24 7.99 -26.66
C GLU A 39 5.16 9.01 -26.28
N TYR A 40 5.53 10.26 -25.99
CA TYR A 40 4.57 11.35 -25.72
C TYR A 40 3.84 11.84 -26.97
N GLU A 41 4.25 11.41 -28.17
CA GLU A 41 3.55 11.73 -29.42
C GLU A 41 2.34 10.81 -29.64
N LYS A 42 2.29 9.66 -28.95
CA LYS A 42 1.12 8.77 -28.99
C LYS A 42 -0.07 9.45 -28.31
N GLU A 43 -1.23 9.41 -28.97
CA GLU A 43 -2.41 10.19 -28.56
C GLU A 43 -2.78 10.01 -27.08
N ASP A 44 -2.83 8.77 -26.59
CA ASP A 44 -3.18 8.49 -25.19
C ASP A 44 -2.17 9.09 -24.20
N ASN A 45 -0.87 8.95 -24.49
CA ASN A 45 0.20 9.49 -23.64
C ASN A 45 0.22 11.02 -23.69
N LYS A 46 -0.01 11.60 -24.87
CA LYS A 46 -0.10 13.04 -25.08
C LYS A 46 -1.26 13.62 -24.27
N ASN A 47 -2.44 13.01 -24.34
CA ASN A 47 -3.64 13.42 -23.62
C ASN A 47 -3.40 13.38 -22.09
N ILE A 48 -2.82 12.29 -21.58
CA ILE A 48 -2.50 12.15 -20.14
C ILE A 48 -1.46 13.20 -19.72
N SER A 49 -0.34 13.31 -20.44
CA SER A 49 0.76 14.20 -20.06
C SER A 49 0.35 15.67 -20.09
N TYR A 50 -0.31 16.11 -21.17
CA TYR A 50 -0.78 17.48 -21.33
C TYR A 50 -1.74 17.90 -20.21
N ASN A 51 -2.74 17.06 -19.93
CA ASN A 51 -3.73 17.38 -18.89
C ASN A 51 -3.15 17.26 -17.48
N SER A 52 -2.15 16.40 -17.25
CA SER A 52 -1.41 16.39 -15.98
C SER A 52 -0.70 17.73 -15.73
N ALA A 53 -0.04 18.29 -16.75
CA ALA A 53 0.66 19.57 -16.63
C ALA A 53 -0.31 20.75 -16.39
N LEU A 54 -1.48 20.73 -17.05
CA LEU A 54 -2.51 21.75 -16.82
C LEU A 54 -3.06 21.69 -15.39
N VAL A 55 -3.40 20.49 -14.90
CA VAL A 55 -3.89 20.30 -13.53
C VAL A 55 -2.87 20.77 -12.50
N GLU A 56 -1.58 20.46 -12.71
CA GLU A 56 -0.51 21.01 -11.87
C GLU A 56 -0.54 22.54 -11.92
N SER A 57 -0.50 23.14 -13.11
CA SER A 57 -0.36 24.60 -13.24
C SER A 57 -1.48 25.42 -12.59
N GLU A 58 -2.71 24.87 -12.54
CA GLU A 58 -3.88 25.56 -12.01
C GLU A 58 -4.19 25.17 -10.56
N GLY A 59 -3.88 23.93 -10.18
CA GLY A 59 -4.20 23.34 -8.88
C GLY A 59 -3.05 23.29 -7.88
N TYR A 60 -1.85 23.71 -8.27
CA TYR A 60 -0.62 23.54 -7.48
C TYR A 60 -0.79 24.01 -6.04
N CYS A 61 -0.64 23.09 -5.08
CA CYS A 61 -0.78 23.34 -3.64
C CYS A 61 -2.15 23.92 -3.20
N ILE A 62 -3.18 23.81 -4.03
CA ILE A 62 -4.54 24.28 -3.74
C ILE A 62 -5.51 23.12 -3.73
N TRP A 63 -5.49 22.28 -4.78
CA TRP A 63 -6.40 21.16 -4.90
C TRP A 63 -5.92 19.95 -4.09
N THR A 64 -6.87 19.28 -3.45
CA THR A 64 -6.65 17.94 -2.90
C THR A 64 -6.48 16.92 -4.02
N ARG A 65 -5.89 15.76 -3.71
CA ARG A 65 -5.78 14.65 -4.67
C ARG A 65 -7.12 14.24 -5.29
N LEU A 66 -8.23 14.35 -4.56
CA LEU A 66 -9.54 13.99 -5.12
C LEU A 66 -10.04 15.03 -6.12
N GLU A 67 -9.79 16.33 -5.86
CA GLU A 67 -10.05 17.42 -6.82
C GLU A 67 -9.15 17.29 -8.05
N GLU A 68 -7.85 17.01 -7.88
CA GLU A 68 -6.93 16.74 -8.99
C GLU A 68 -7.44 15.60 -9.88
N ILE A 69 -7.94 14.50 -9.30
CA ILE A 69 -8.49 13.38 -10.07
C ILE A 69 -9.71 13.81 -10.89
N ILE A 70 -10.60 14.63 -10.31
CA ILE A 70 -11.81 15.13 -11.00
C ILE A 70 -11.42 16.04 -12.17
N GLU A 71 -10.60 17.06 -11.90
CA GLU A 71 -10.12 18.01 -12.91
C GLU A 71 -9.35 17.32 -14.04
N PHE A 72 -8.44 16.43 -13.68
CA PHE A 72 -7.69 15.62 -14.64
C PHE A 72 -8.62 14.79 -15.52
N SER A 73 -9.60 14.10 -14.91
CA SER A 73 -10.51 13.21 -15.65
C SER A 73 -11.41 13.97 -16.62
N TRP A 74 -11.91 15.16 -16.24
CA TRP A 74 -12.70 16.00 -17.15
C TRP A 74 -11.88 16.47 -18.35
N ARG A 75 -10.67 16.97 -18.10
CA ARG A 75 -9.78 17.53 -19.14
C ARG A 75 -9.26 16.45 -20.09
N ALA A 76 -8.95 15.26 -19.55
CA ALA A 76 -8.58 14.09 -20.33
C ALA A 76 -9.76 13.47 -21.11
N GLY A 77 -10.98 13.98 -20.93
CA GLY A 77 -12.16 13.52 -21.66
C GLY A 77 -12.80 12.25 -21.11
N PHE A 78 -12.29 11.69 -20.01
CA PHE A 78 -12.80 10.45 -19.41
C PHE A 78 -14.23 10.63 -18.90
N LYS A 79 -15.05 9.60 -19.12
CA LYS A 79 -16.46 9.52 -18.74
C LYS A 79 -16.74 8.35 -17.80
N GLU A 80 -16.03 7.23 -17.95
CA GLU A 80 -16.19 6.04 -17.11
C GLU A 80 -14.95 5.79 -16.24
N LEU A 81 -15.10 5.99 -14.94
CA LEU A 81 -14.03 5.81 -13.96
C LEU A 81 -14.20 4.50 -13.21
N GLY A 82 -13.10 3.76 -13.06
CA GLY A 82 -13.05 2.57 -12.24
C GLY A 82 -12.59 2.87 -10.82
N LEU A 83 -13.26 2.32 -9.82
CA LEU A 83 -12.85 2.42 -8.41
C LEU A 83 -12.55 1.03 -7.85
N ALA A 84 -11.27 0.68 -7.77
CA ALA A 84 -10.81 -0.57 -7.15
C ALA A 84 -10.41 -0.32 -5.70
N PHE A 85 -11.14 -0.93 -4.75
CA PHE A 85 -11.00 -0.58 -3.34
C PHE A 85 -10.93 -1.79 -2.41
N CYS A 86 -10.30 -1.60 -1.26
CA CYS A 86 -10.26 -2.63 -0.24
C CYS A 86 -11.58 -2.73 0.53
N VAL A 87 -12.02 -3.94 0.86
CA VAL A 87 -13.19 -4.20 1.73
C VAL A 87 -13.14 -3.45 3.08
N GLY A 88 -11.93 -3.14 3.56
CA GLY A 88 -11.72 -2.39 4.78
C GLY A 88 -11.90 -0.87 4.65
N LEU A 89 -12.20 -0.36 3.47
CA LEU A 89 -12.45 1.05 3.14
C LEU A 89 -13.81 1.23 2.43
N ARG A 90 -14.80 0.39 2.75
CA ARG A 90 -16.12 0.42 2.09
C ARG A 90 -16.87 1.73 2.28
N LYS A 91 -16.70 2.40 3.43
CA LYS A 91 -17.39 3.66 3.72
C LYS A 91 -16.79 4.79 2.88
N GLU A 92 -15.47 4.82 2.83
CA GLU A 92 -14.65 5.74 2.05
C GLU A 92 -14.90 5.54 0.55
N ALA A 93 -14.91 4.28 0.08
CA ALA A 93 -15.22 3.96 -1.32
C ALA A 93 -16.61 4.42 -1.73
N ARG A 94 -17.61 4.31 -0.84
CA ARG A 94 -18.97 4.83 -1.10
C ARG A 94 -18.96 6.35 -1.23
N GLN A 95 -18.26 7.05 -0.35
CA GLN A 95 -18.13 8.51 -0.40
C GLN A 95 -17.44 8.96 -1.69
N VAL A 96 -16.29 8.35 -2.02
CA VAL A 96 -15.55 8.64 -3.27
C VAL A 96 -16.41 8.38 -4.49
N SER A 97 -17.09 7.22 -4.55
CA SER A 97 -17.99 6.90 -5.67
C SER A 97 -19.09 7.95 -5.82
N LYS A 98 -19.72 8.37 -4.72
CA LYS A 98 -20.73 9.43 -4.75
C LYS A 98 -20.16 10.75 -5.26
N ILE A 99 -19.01 11.18 -4.76
CA ILE A 99 -18.37 12.45 -5.17
C ILE A 99 -18.08 12.44 -6.67
N LEU A 100 -17.52 11.34 -7.20
CA LEU A 100 -17.24 11.21 -8.62
C LEU A 100 -18.52 11.16 -9.48
N GLN A 101 -19.58 10.49 -9.00
CA GLN A 101 -20.87 10.47 -9.67
C GLN A 101 -21.53 11.86 -9.69
N ASP A 102 -21.48 12.59 -8.57
CA ASP A 102 -21.98 13.97 -8.47
C ASP A 102 -21.19 14.92 -9.39
N ALA A 103 -19.90 14.62 -9.64
CA ALA A 103 -19.06 15.31 -10.63
C ALA A 103 -19.35 14.88 -12.10
N GLY A 104 -20.35 14.03 -12.33
CA GLY A 104 -20.83 13.69 -13.67
C GLY A 104 -20.15 12.49 -14.34
N PHE A 105 -19.33 11.72 -13.61
CA PHE A 105 -18.73 10.50 -14.14
C PHE A 105 -19.64 9.28 -13.95
N LYS A 106 -19.60 8.35 -14.90
CA LYS A 106 -20.07 6.98 -14.66
C LYS A 106 -19.00 6.26 -13.84
N VAL A 107 -19.37 5.71 -12.69
CA VAL A 107 -18.41 5.05 -11.79
C VAL A 107 -18.73 3.57 -11.65
N THR A 108 -17.80 2.72 -12.06
CA THR A 108 -17.83 1.28 -11.81
C THR A 108 -16.88 0.95 -10.66
N SER A 109 -17.38 0.38 -9.57
CA SER A 109 -16.57 0.06 -8.39
C SER A 109 -16.45 -1.44 -8.14
N VAL A 110 -15.24 -1.93 -7.81
CA VAL A 110 -15.00 -3.35 -7.52
C VAL A 110 -14.22 -3.52 -6.22
N VAL A 111 -14.75 -4.33 -5.30
CA VAL A 111 -14.15 -4.61 -4.00
C VAL A 111 -13.07 -5.70 -4.08
N CYS A 112 -12.03 -5.58 -3.26
CA CYS A 112 -10.87 -6.48 -3.29
C CYS A 112 -11.18 -7.95 -3.00
N LYS A 113 -12.31 -8.28 -2.38
CA LYS A 113 -12.71 -9.67 -2.07
C LYS A 113 -13.64 -10.28 -3.13
N THR A 114 -13.74 -9.65 -4.30
CA THR A 114 -14.58 -10.15 -5.41
C THR A 114 -14.27 -11.62 -5.72
N GLY A 115 -15.31 -12.41 -5.97
CA GLY A 115 -15.24 -13.86 -6.18
C GLY A 115 -15.15 -14.73 -4.90
N ALA A 116 -14.95 -14.13 -3.72
CA ALA A 116 -15.02 -14.80 -2.41
C ALA A 116 -14.25 -16.14 -2.33
N GLN A 117 -13.06 -16.20 -2.91
CA GLN A 117 -12.22 -17.40 -2.84
C GLN A 117 -11.44 -17.45 -1.53
N GLY A 118 -11.32 -18.63 -0.91
CA GLY A 118 -10.52 -18.83 0.29
C GLY A 118 -9.02 -18.63 0.05
N LYS A 119 -8.27 -18.23 1.08
CA LYS A 119 -6.80 -18.06 1.03
C LYS A 119 -6.04 -19.35 0.71
N GLU A 120 -6.65 -20.50 0.91
CA GLU A 120 -6.12 -21.81 0.58
C GLU A 120 -5.81 -21.95 -0.92
N LYS A 121 -6.51 -21.19 -1.78
CA LYS A 121 -6.21 -21.10 -3.22
C LYS A 121 -4.82 -20.53 -3.51
N LEU A 122 -4.25 -19.77 -2.58
CA LEU A 122 -2.88 -19.24 -2.66
C LEU A 122 -1.84 -20.19 -2.06
N GLY A 123 -2.25 -21.39 -1.62
CA GLY A 123 -1.39 -22.34 -0.92
C GLY A 123 -1.16 -22.01 0.56
N LEU A 124 -1.92 -21.09 1.15
CA LEU A 124 -1.84 -20.82 2.59
C LEU A 124 -2.49 -21.96 3.37
N ASN A 125 -1.81 -22.41 4.42
CA ASN A 125 -2.42 -23.26 5.44
C ASN A 125 -3.23 -22.42 6.44
N ASP A 126 -4.04 -23.10 7.26
CA ASP A 126 -4.96 -22.43 8.19
C ASP A 126 -4.22 -21.59 9.26
N SER A 127 -3.05 -22.04 9.72
CA SER A 127 -2.27 -21.33 10.74
C SER A 127 -1.70 -19.99 10.24
N GLN A 128 -1.44 -19.90 8.93
CA GLN A 128 -1.01 -18.69 8.24
C GLN A 128 -2.12 -17.66 8.00
N LYS A 129 -3.40 -18.02 8.21
CA LYS A 129 -4.50 -17.06 8.14
C LYS A 129 -4.41 -16.04 9.26
N VAL A 130 -5.01 -14.87 9.07
CA VAL A 130 -5.16 -13.90 10.16
C VAL A 130 -6.10 -14.48 11.22
N ARG A 131 -7.15 -15.20 10.81
CA ARG A 131 -8.10 -15.91 11.69
C ARG A 131 -8.17 -17.41 11.35
N PRO A 132 -7.26 -18.24 11.88
CA PRO A 132 -7.31 -19.69 11.79
C PRO A 132 -8.66 -20.23 12.26
N GLY A 133 -9.10 -21.33 11.65
CA GLY A 133 -10.40 -21.97 11.88
C GLY A 133 -11.58 -21.24 11.25
N GLN A 134 -11.36 -20.11 10.56
CA GLN A 134 -12.40 -19.34 9.91
C GLN A 134 -12.18 -19.28 8.39
N PHE A 135 -13.29 -19.10 7.66
CA PHE A 135 -13.22 -18.72 6.26
C PHE A 135 -12.61 -17.32 6.15
N GLU A 136 -11.47 -17.22 5.47
CA GLU A 136 -10.81 -15.95 5.21
C GLU A 136 -10.59 -15.81 3.70
N PRO A 137 -11.34 -14.93 3.01
CA PRO A 137 -11.21 -14.81 1.57
C PRO A 137 -9.86 -14.17 1.20
N MET A 138 -9.24 -14.62 0.11
CA MET A 138 -8.13 -13.91 -0.53
C MET A 138 -8.63 -12.60 -1.17
N CYS A 139 -7.71 -11.65 -1.40
CA CYS A 139 -8.02 -10.54 -2.29
C CYS A 139 -7.78 -10.98 -3.75
N ASN A 140 -8.58 -10.48 -4.69
CA ASN A 140 -8.48 -10.84 -6.10
C ASN A 140 -8.33 -9.58 -6.98
N PRO A 141 -7.17 -8.91 -6.95
CA PRO A 141 -6.92 -7.68 -7.71
C PRO A 141 -6.92 -7.90 -9.22
N ILE A 142 -6.56 -9.11 -9.68
CA ILE A 142 -6.60 -9.48 -11.10
C ILE A 142 -8.05 -9.48 -11.59
N ALA A 143 -8.98 -10.07 -10.83
CA ALA A 143 -10.40 -9.97 -11.16
C ALA A 143 -10.94 -8.54 -11.02
N GLN A 144 -10.44 -7.73 -10.08
CA GLN A 144 -10.81 -6.30 -10.05
C GLN A 144 -10.44 -5.61 -11.35
N ALA A 145 -9.22 -5.77 -11.84
CA ALA A 145 -8.77 -5.18 -13.09
C ALA A 145 -9.56 -5.70 -14.30
N GLY A 146 -9.82 -7.01 -14.36
CA GLY A 146 -10.61 -7.64 -15.43
C GLY A 146 -12.05 -7.13 -15.48
N LEU A 147 -12.73 -7.03 -14.33
CA LEU A 147 -14.11 -6.53 -14.25
C LEU A 147 -14.20 -5.04 -14.66
N LEU A 148 -13.19 -4.23 -14.32
CA LEU A 148 -13.15 -2.82 -14.74
C LEU A 148 -12.85 -2.68 -16.24
N LYS A 149 -11.99 -3.55 -16.79
CA LYS A 149 -11.80 -3.67 -18.24
C LYS A 149 -13.10 -4.03 -18.96
N GLU A 150 -13.84 -5.02 -18.47
CA GLU A 150 -15.15 -5.41 -19.04
C GLU A 150 -16.17 -4.27 -18.97
N ALA A 151 -16.11 -3.46 -17.91
CA ALA A 151 -16.95 -2.27 -17.78
C ALA A 151 -16.53 -1.11 -18.69
N GLY A 152 -15.37 -1.17 -19.34
CA GLY A 152 -14.91 -0.11 -20.24
C GLY A 152 -14.41 1.15 -19.54
N THR A 153 -13.89 1.03 -18.31
CA THR A 153 -13.33 2.17 -17.57
C THR A 153 -12.10 2.74 -18.26
N GLU A 154 -11.97 4.07 -18.27
CA GLU A 154 -10.92 4.83 -18.98
C GLU A 154 -9.80 5.28 -18.04
N LEU A 155 -10.09 5.41 -16.74
CA LEU A 155 -9.10 5.62 -15.69
C LEU A 155 -9.50 4.83 -14.44
N ASN A 156 -8.55 4.12 -13.85
CA ASN A 156 -8.75 3.33 -12.63
C ASN A 156 -8.12 4.02 -11.40
N ILE A 157 -8.91 4.16 -10.35
CA ILE A 157 -8.53 4.77 -9.08
C ILE A 157 -8.37 3.67 -8.02
N LEU A 158 -7.19 3.58 -7.42
CA LEU A 158 -6.91 2.68 -6.31
C LEU A 158 -7.21 3.31 -4.96
N LEU A 159 -7.94 2.56 -4.13
CA LEU A 159 -8.29 2.95 -2.76
C LEU A 159 -7.95 1.82 -1.76
N GLY A 160 -6.72 1.89 -1.26
CA GLY A 160 -6.23 1.20 -0.08
C GLY A 160 -6.07 -0.31 -0.21
N LEU A 161 -5.61 -0.80 -1.37
CA LEU A 161 -5.12 -2.18 -1.48
C LEU A 161 -3.70 -2.29 -0.90
N CYS A 162 -3.31 -3.51 -0.55
CA CYS A 162 -1.98 -3.75 0.02
C CYS A 162 -0.92 -3.77 -1.08
N VAL A 163 0.35 -3.51 -0.73
CA VAL A 163 1.52 -3.46 -1.64
C VAL A 163 1.44 -4.48 -2.78
N GLY A 164 1.40 -5.79 -2.48
CA GLY A 164 1.37 -6.81 -3.54
C GLY A 164 0.09 -6.84 -4.38
N HIS A 165 -1.05 -6.41 -3.82
CA HIS A 165 -2.31 -6.37 -4.56
C HIS A 165 -2.43 -5.12 -5.44
N ASP A 166 -1.92 -3.96 -4.98
CA ASP A 166 -1.78 -2.76 -5.84
C ASP A 166 -0.90 -3.09 -7.05
N THR A 167 0.27 -3.71 -6.83
CA THR A 167 1.17 -4.11 -7.92
C THR A 167 0.50 -5.03 -8.93
N LEU A 168 -0.24 -6.04 -8.46
CA LEU A 168 -0.97 -6.94 -9.35
C LEU A 168 -2.11 -6.22 -10.09
N PHE A 169 -2.86 -5.34 -9.43
CA PHE A 169 -3.88 -4.57 -10.14
C PHE A 169 -3.26 -3.72 -11.25
N ILE A 170 -2.22 -2.94 -10.94
CA ILE A 170 -1.55 -2.05 -11.90
C ILE A 170 -1.02 -2.86 -13.10
N ARG A 171 -0.42 -4.02 -12.86
CA ARG A 171 0.08 -4.91 -13.92
C ARG A 171 -1.00 -5.40 -14.88
N TYR A 172 -2.21 -5.65 -14.39
CA TYR A 172 -3.30 -6.25 -15.15
C TYR A 172 -4.38 -5.24 -15.60
N SER A 173 -4.27 -3.99 -15.19
CA SER A 173 -5.19 -2.92 -15.60
C SER A 173 -5.03 -2.64 -17.09
N ALA A 174 -6.16 -2.59 -17.82
CA ALA A 174 -6.16 -2.18 -19.24
C ALA A 174 -6.14 -0.65 -19.40
N ALA A 175 -6.70 0.07 -18.44
CA ALA A 175 -6.70 1.53 -18.37
C ALA A 175 -5.54 2.04 -17.49
N PRO A 176 -5.09 3.30 -17.67
CA PRO A 176 -4.17 3.95 -16.74
C PRO A 176 -4.70 3.92 -15.31
N VAL A 177 -3.77 3.93 -14.35
CA VAL A 177 -4.08 3.80 -12.93
C VAL A 177 -3.52 4.98 -12.16
N THR A 178 -4.36 5.57 -11.29
CA THR A 178 -3.94 6.52 -10.26
C THR A 178 -4.29 5.98 -8.88
N VAL A 179 -3.62 6.49 -7.85
CA VAL A 179 -3.81 6.07 -6.46
C VAL A 179 -4.33 7.25 -5.66
N LEU A 180 -5.54 7.10 -5.09
CA LEU A 180 -6.09 8.06 -4.14
C LEU A 180 -5.50 7.83 -2.75
N ALA A 181 -5.39 6.57 -2.32
CA ALA A 181 -4.75 6.23 -1.05
C ALA A 181 -4.18 4.81 -1.07
N VAL A 182 -3.00 4.60 -0.49
CA VAL A 182 -2.40 3.26 -0.31
C VAL A 182 -2.92 2.58 0.96
N LYS A 183 -2.72 1.28 1.14
CA LYS A 183 -3.00 0.63 2.43
C LYS A 183 -1.92 0.95 3.46
N ASP A 184 -2.19 1.94 4.29
CA ASP A 184 -1.49 2.15 5.55
C ASP A 184 -2.48 2.36 6.70
N ARG A 185 -2.79 1.29 7.43
CA ARG A 185 -3.72 1.41 8.57
C ARG A 185 -3.09 2.12 9.77
N VAL A 186 -1.77 2.21 9.83
CA VAL A 186 -1.05 2.78 10.97
C VAL A 186 -1.06 4.30 10.86
N LEU A 187 -0.86 4.83 9.65
CA LEU A 187 -0.77 6.27 9.39
C LEU A 187 -1.97 6.81 8.61
N ALA A 188 -3.15 6.24 8.83
CA ALA A 188 -4.40 6.69 8.20
C ALA A 188 -4.29 6.88 6.68
N HIS A 189 -3.62 5.93 6.01
CA HIS A 189 -3.39 5.90 4.57
C HIS A 189 -2.43 6.97 4.03
N ASN A 190 -1.64 7.60 4.91
CA ASN A 190 -0.60 8.59 4.60
C ASN A 190 0.82 8.08 4.95
N PRO A 191 1.44 7.27 4.08
CA PRO A 191 2.72 6.62 4.38
C PRO A 191 3.90 7.59 4.51
N LEU A 192 3.84 8.76 3.87
CA LEU A 192 4.90 9.78 3.97
C LEU A 192 5.02 10.33 5.39
N GLY A 193 3.98 10.22 6.22
CA GLY A 193 4.05 10.54 7.64
C GLY A 193 5.18 9.80 8.37
N ALA A 194 5.54 8.57 7.96
CA ALA A 194 6.66 7.85 8.56
C ALA A 194 8.02 8.45 8.21
N ILE A 195 8.13 9.04 7.01
CA ILE A 195 9.34 9.69 6.51
C ILE A 195 9.49 11.08 7.12
N TYR A 196 8.40 11.86 7.16
CA TYR A 196 8.40 13.16 7.82
C TYR A 196 8.74 13.05 9.32
N ALA A 197 8.41 11.92 9.93
CA ALA A 197 8.74 11.59 11.31
C ALA A 197 9.93 10.62 11.41
N GLU A 198 10.89 10.65 10.48
CA GLU A 198 11.98 9.67 10.39
C GLU A 198 12.68 9.41 11.73
N ASN A 199 12.99 10.44 12.51
CA ASN A 199 13.65 10.29 13.82
C ASN A 199 12.89 9.36 14.78
N TYR A 200 11.56 9.28 14.67
CA TYR A 200 10.71 8.38 15.46
C TYR A 200 10.65 6.96 14.86
N PHE A 201 10.79 6.82 13.54
CA PHE A 201 10.66 5.55 12.84
C PHE A 201 12.00 4.89 12.47
N ALA A 202 13.12 5.59 12.55
CA ALA A 202 14.44 5.12 12.10
C ALA A 202 14.84 3.80 12.77
N ALA A 203 14.74 3.72 14.11
CA ALA A 203 15.04 2.48 14.84
C ALA A 203 14.11 1.32 14.43
N LYS A 204 12.84 1.63 14.16
CA LYS A 204 11.87 0.64 13.68
C LYS A 204 12.25 0.13 12.30
N PHE A 205 12.61 1.01 11.36
CA PHE A 205 13.06 0.60 10.03
C PHE A 205 14.38 -0.17 10.07
N ALA A 206 15.38 0.30 10.83
CA ALA A 206 16.66 -0.39 11.01
C ALA A 206 16.51 -1.80 11.60
N SER A 207 15.48 -2.04 12.43
CA SER A 207 15.19 -3.37 12.98
C SER A 207 14.63 -4.37 11.96
N HIS A 208 14.20 -3.94 10.77
CA HIS A 208 13.71 -4.82 9.72
C HIS A 208 14.88 -5.48 8.97
N GLN A 209 15.38 -6.59 9.52
CA GLN A 209 16.36 -7.42 8.86
C GLN A 209 15.68 -8.53 8.04
N LYS A 210 16.32 -8.97 6.95
CA LYS A 210 15.91 -10.15 6.20
C LYS A 210 15.85 -11.33 7.17
N ARG A 211 14.65 -11.74 7.54
CA ARG A 211 14.48 -12.91 8.41
C ARG A 211 15.01 -14.11 7.64
N THR A 212 16.00 -14.81 8.19
CA THR A 212 16.27 -16.19 7.79
C THR A 212 14.97 -16.98 7.98
N ALA A 213 14.68 -17.94 7.10
CA ALA A 213 13.45 -18.70 7.16
C ALA A 213 13.29 -19.30 8.57
N VAL A 214 12.45 -18.66 9.39
CA VAL A 214 12.12 -19.18 10.71
C VAL A 214 11.18 -20.34 10.44
N GLU A 215 11.61 -21.53 10.84
CA GLU A 215 10.77 -22.74 10.83
C GLU A 215 9.39 -22.38 11.36
N THR A 216 8.39 -22.66 10.53
CA THR A 216 6.99 -22.35 10.78
C THR A 216 6.44 -23.25 11.88
N GLY A 217 6.88 -23.03 13.11
CA GLY A 217 6.18 -23.52 14.31
C GLY A 217 5.25 -22.41 14.81
N ASP A 218 3.98 -22.43 14.40
CA ASP A 218 2.92 -21.80 15.21
C ASP A 218 2.61 -22.66 16.47
N GLU A 219 3.35 -23.76 16.67
CA GLU A 219 3.37 -24.52 17.91
C GLU A 219 3.94 -23.68 19.06
N ILE A 220 3.15 -23.59 20.13
CA ILE A 220 3.58 -22.94 21.36
C ILE A 220 4.58 -23.89 22.03
N SER A 221 5.88 -23.59 21.91
CA SER A 221 6.89 -24.38 22.63
C SER A 221 6.75 -24.18 24.14
N GLN A 222 7.17 -25.19 24.91
CA GLN A 222 7.22 -25.12 26.38
C GLN A 222 7.99 -23.87 26.86
N GLN A 223 9.07 -23.54 26.14
CA GLN A 223 9.90 -22.36 26.37
C GLN A 223 9.10 -21.04 26.28
N VAL A 224 8.19 -20.91 25.31
CA VAL A 224 7.34 -19.72 25.17
C VAL A 224 6.34 -19.65 26.32
N LEU A 225 5.72 -20.77 26.72
CA LEU A 225 4.79 -20.81 27.86
C LEU A 225 5.48 -20.37 29.16
N GLU A 226 6.65 -20.91 29.44
CA GLU A 226 7.43 -20.58 30.64
C GLU A 226 7.85 -19.11 30.65
N ALA A 227 8.33 -18.60 29.50
CA ALA A 227 8.72 -17.21 29.36
C ALA A 227 7.53 -16.26 29.58
N VAL A 228 6.34 -16.61 29.06
CA VAL A 228 5.11 -15.83 29.26
C VAL A 228 4.65 -15.86 30.72
N LYS A 229 4.65 -17.04 31.37
CA LYS A 229 4.32 -17.15 32.81
C LYS A 229 5.25 -16.30 33.66
N LYS A 230 6.55 -16.34 33.38
CA LYS A 230 7.58 -15.60 34.13
C LYS A 230 7.48 -14.09 33.90
N ALA A 231 7.12 -13.66 32.70
CA ALA A 231 6.98 -12.25 32.36
C ALA A 231 5.65 -11.64 32.86
N ALA A 232 4.63 -12.47 33.12
CA ALA A 232 3.35 -12.02 33.62
C ALA A 232 3.41 -11.72 35.12
N VAL A 233 2.84 -10.58 35.51
CA VAL A 233 2.70 -10.16 36.90
C VAL A 233 1.21 -10.10 37.21
N ASP A 234 0.77 -10.80 38.26
CA ASP A 234 -0.64 -10.94 38.67
C ASP A 234 -1.56 -11.44 37.55
N GLY A 235 -1.08 -12.42 36.77
CA GLY A 235 -1.83 -12.98 35.64
C GLY A 235 -2.05 -12.00 34.49
N LYS A 236 -1.27 -10.91 34.43
CA LYS A 236 -1.36 -9.89 33.38
C LYS A 236 0.00 -9.65 32.72
N LEU A 237 -0.02 -9.37 31.42
CA LEU A 237 1.17 -9.00 30.65
C LEU A 237 0.89 -7.72 29.86
N THR A 238 1.80 -6.76 29.82
CA THR A 238 1.61 -5.55 29.01
C THR A 238 1.74 -5.87 27.52
N CYS A 239 1.04 -5.15 26.64
CA CYS A 239 1.20 -5.33 25.19
C CYS A 239 2.65 -5.07 24.74
N SER A 240 3.30 -4.05 25.29
CA SER A 240 4.72 -3.77 25.09
C SER A 240 5.61 -4.94 25.56
N GLY A 241 5.36 -5.47 26.76
CA GLY A 241 6.09 -6.60 27.32
C GLY A 241 5.93 -7.87 26.48
N ALA A 242 4.71 -8.14 25.98
CA ALA A 242 4.46 -9.26 25.07
C ALA A 242 5.23 -9.13 23.75
N ARG A 243 5.34 -7.91 23.20
CA ARG A 243 6.12 -7.65 21.97
C ARG A 243 7.62 -7.81 22.21
N GLN A 244 8.13 -7.28 23.31
CA GLN A 244 9.54 -7.46 23.70
C GLN A 244 9.89 -8.93 23.91
N LEU A 245 9.01 -9.68 24.58
CA LEU A 245 9.18 -11.11 24.79
C LEU A 245 9.22 -11.88 23.47
N ALA A 246 8.30 -11.57 22.54
CA ALA A 246 8.30 -12.17 21.21
C ALA A 246 9.60 -11.90 20.45
N ALA A 247 10.10 -10.66 20.49
CA ALA A 247 11.37 -10.29 19.88
C ALA A 247 12.55 -11.06 20.51
N LYS A 248 12.61 -11.14 21.84
CA LYS A 248 13.65 -11.87 22.58
C LYS A 248 13.67 -13.36 22.24
N LEU A 249 12.50 -13.97 22.14
CA LEU A 249 12.34 -15.40 21.81
C LEU A 249 12.44 -15.69 20.31
N LYS A 250 12.58 -14.65 19.46
CA LYS A 250 12.57 -14.75 18.00
C LYS A 250 11.32 -15.46 17.44
N VAL A 251 10.19 -15.36 18.14
CA VAL A 251 8.90 -15.92 17.71
C VAL A 251 7.96 -14.81 17.22
N ARG A 252 6.87 -15.19 16.55
CA ARG A 252 5.84 -14.22 16.15
C ARG A 252 5.15 -13.66 17.41
N PRO A 253 4.80 -12.35 17.45
CA PRO A 253 3.97 -11.80 18.53
C PRO A 253 2.67 -12.58 18.75
N ARG A 254 2.14 -13.17 17.68
CA ARG A 254 1.01 -14.08 17.74
C ARG A 254 1.28 -15.31 18.60
N THR A 255 2.47 -15.93 18.51
CA THR A 255 2.84 -17.09 19.32
C THR A 255 2.80 -16.75 20.81
N VAL A 256 3.31 -15.58 21.18
CA VAL A 256 3.22 -15.06 22.56
C VAL A 256 1.77 -14.76 22.96
N GLY A 257 0.97 -14.17 22.05
CA GLY A 257 -0.46 -13.93 22.28
C GLY A 257 -1.26 -15.22 22.49
N ASN A 258 -1.00 -16.25 21.68
CA ASN A 258 -1.59 -17.58 21.82
C ASN A 258 -1.16 -18.23 23.15
N ALA A 259 0.11 -18.11 23.54
CA ALA A 259 0.58 -18.57 24.84
C ALA A 259 -0.12 -17.85 26.01
N CYS A 260 -0.34 -16.53 25.92
CA CYS A 260 -1.13 -15.79 26.92
C CYS A 260 -2.56 -16.34 27.02
N ASN A 261 -3.22 -16.59 25.89
CA ASN A 261 -4.57 -17.17 25.85
C ASN A 261 -4.61 -18.56 26.52
N SER A 262 -3.70 -19.46 26.16
CA SER A 262 -3.61 -20.81 26.74
C SER A 262 -3.37 -20.79 28.25
N LEU A 263 -2.63 -19.79 28.73
CA LEU A 263 -2.30 -19.61 30.15
C LEU A 263 -3.33 -18.78 30.92
N LYS A 264 -4.41 -18.33 30.26
CA LYS A 264 -5.40 -17.40 30.82
C LYS A 264 -4.79 -16.09 31.36
N ILE A 265 -3.67 -15.65 30.78
CA ILE A 265 -3.01 -14.39 31.11
C ILE A 265 -3.63 -13.27 30.27
N LYS A 266 -4.11 -12.21 30.92
CA LYS A 266 -4.74 -11.08 30.23
C LYS A 266 -3.70 -10.07 29.75
N LEU A 267 -3.81 -9.63 28.50
CA LEU A 267 -3.05 -8.48 28.03
C LEU A 267 -3.62 -7.19 28.65
N LYS A 268 -2.74 -6.32 29.16
CA LYS A 268 -3.07 -4.98 29.66
C LYS A 268 -2.26 -3.91 28.92
N ALA A 269 -2.62 -2.65 29.09
CA ALA A 269 -1.94 -1.51 28.47
C ALA A 269 -1.70 -1.73 26.95
N CYS A 270 -2.79 -1.93 26.19
CA CYS A 270 -2.69 -2.16 24.76
C CYS A 270 -2.10 -0.94 24.06
N GLU A 271 -1.03 -1.13 23.29
CA GLU A 271 -0.40 -0.05 22.50
C GLU A 271 -1.30 0.47 21.37
N LEU A 272 -2.40 -0.24 21.07
CA LEU A 272 -3.43 0.17 20.11
C LEU A 272 -4.67 0.78 20.80
N GLY A 273 -4.65 0.93 22.13
CA GLY A 273 -5.78 1.45 22.89
C GLY A 273 -7.01 0.52 22.96
N CYS A 274 -6.89 -0.74 22.53
CA CYS A 274 -7.98 -1.70 22.64
C CYS A 274 -8.06 -2.24 24.08
N PHE A 275 -9.17 -2.02 24.77
CA PHE A 275 -9.50 -2.59 26.08
C PHE A 275 -10.90 -3.22 26.04
#